data_AF-A0A3E0N373-F1
#
_entry.id   AF-A0A3E0N373-F1
#
_cell.length_a   1.000
_cell.length_b   1.000
_cell.length_c   1.000
_cell.angle_alpha   90.00
_cell.angle_beta   90.00
_cell.angle_gamma   90.00
#
_symmetry.space_group_name_H-M   'P 1'
#
loop_
_entity.id
_entity.type
_entity.pdbx_description
1 polymer ?
#
loop_
_entity_poly.entity_id
_entity_poly.type
_entity_poly.pdbx_seq_one_letter_code
_entity_poly.pdbx_strand_id
1 'polypeptide(L)'
;MFFGLTFMAIANSKSSQQRWRDEARARSERMDRHQRLSWLADDHLDADERALLDDLTAQIEADDPPHAARDCPECGRPFVLVRLRGVQLDCCARCRGIWFDPGELKLISEVDSEVPQTQKAMRPSRHACPDCGEVMIEYALFNPLNLLVDRCPRGHGVYLEDRELERVFQIS
;
A
#
# COMPACT_ATOMS: atom_id res chain seq x y z
N MET A 1 -24.97 -52.03 49.56
CA MET A 1 -24.87 -50.90 50.52
C MET A 1 -23.76 -49.99 50.04
N PHE A 2 -23.99 -48.68 50.12
CA PHE A 2 -23.25 -47.55 49.53
C PHE A 2 -21.73 -47.51 49.78
N PHE A 3 -20.99 -46.91 48.83
CA PHE A 3 -19.88 -45.94 48.93
C PHE A 3 -19.39 -45.70 47.48
N GLY A 4 -19.07 -44.54 46.92
CA GLY A 4 -19.00 -43.14 47.36
C GLY A 4 -18.47 -42.29 46.17
N LEU A 5 -18.92 -41.04 46.11
CA LEU A 5 -18.23 -39.79 45.70
C LEU A 5 -17.09 -39.76 44.63
N THR A 6 -17.40 -39.04 43.54
CA THR A 6 -16.71 -37.86 42.96
C THR A 6 -15.55 -37.95 41.94
N PHE A 7 -15.65 -37.00 41.00
CA PHE A 7 -14.67 -36.31 40.17
C PHE A 7 -14.51 -36.71 38.70
N MET A 8 -14.95 -35.78 37.85
CA MET A 8 -14.69 -35.69 36.42
C MET A 8 -13.18 -35.67 36.11
N ALA A 9 -12.80 -36.40 35.05
CA ALA A 9 -11.63 -36.07 34.24
C ALA A 9 -12.02 -36.18 32.76
N ILE A 10 -12.07 -35.04 32.07
CA ILE A 10 -12.25 -34.98 30.61
C ILE A 10 -10.93 -35.41 29.97
N ALA A 11 -10.90 -36.62 29.41
CA ALA A 11 -9.79 -37.10 28.61
C ALA A 11 -9.85 -36.49 27.21
N ASN A 12 -9.00 -35.48 26.94
CA ASN A 12 -8.76 -34.97 25.59
C ASN A 12 -7.76 -35.90 24.88
N SER A 13 -8.21 -36.71 23.92
CA SER A 13 -7.38 -37.73 23.29
C SER A 13 -6.38 -37.07 22.30
N LYS A 14 -5.09 -37.29 22.57
CA LYS A 14 -3.94 -36.82 21.76
C LYS A 14 -4.03 -37.19 20.27
N SER A 15 -4.88 -38.15 19.90
CA SER A 15 -5.10 -38.59 18.51
C SER A 15 -5.78 -37.55 17.63
N SER A 16 -6.70 -36.73 18.17
CA SER A 16 -7.40 -35.71 17.38
C SER A 16 -6.50 -34.53 17.03
N GLN A 17 -5.58 -34.15 17.92
CA GLN A 17 -4.61 -33.08 17.65
C GLN A 17 -3.49 -33.54 16.70
N GLN A 18 -3.05 -34.79 16.81
CA GLN A 18 -2.06 -35.37 15.90
C GLN A 18 -2.61 -35.41 14.47
N ARG A 19 -3.86 -35.87 14.31
CA ARG A 19 -4.53 -35.94 13.00
C ARG A 19 -4.68 -34.56 12.35
N TRP A 20 -4.98 -33.52 13.14
CA TRP A 20 -5.08 -32.14 12.63
C TRP A 20 -3.73 -31.59 12.15
N ARG A 21 -2.63 -31.92 12.85
CA ARG A 21 -1.27 -31.51 12.44
C ARG A 21 -0.80 -32.23 11.20
N ASP A 22 -1.12 -33.51 11.07
CA ASP A 22 -0.72 -34.34 9.94
C ASP A 22 -1.55 -33.99 8.68
N GLU A 23 -2.85 -33.71 8.83
CA GLU A 23 -3.71 -33.17 7.76
C GLU A 23 -3.25 -31.77 7.31
N ALA A 24 -2.85 -30.89 8.24
CA ALA A 24 -2.32 -29.55 7.92
C ALA A 24 -0.97 -29.60 7.19
N ARG A 25 -0.07 -30.50 7.60
CA ARG A 25 1.23 -30.72 6.94
C ARG A 25 1.04 -31.29 5.52
N ALA A 26 0.16 -32.28 5.35
CA ALA A 26 -0.15 -32.88 4.06
C ALA A 26 -0.90 -31.93 3.10
N ARG A 27 -1.54 -30.87 3.62
CA ARG A 27 -2.17 -29.79 2.84
C ARG A 27 -1.12 -28.75 2.40
N SER A 28 -0.16 -28.43 3.28
CA SER A 28 0.99 -27.55 3.00
C SER A 28 1.93 -28.11 1.93
N GLU A 29 2.15 -29.42 1.92
CA GLU A 29 3.07 -30.09 0.98
C GLU A 29 2.49 -30.26 -0.44
N ARG A 30 1.17 -30.04 -0.62
CA ARG A 30 0.45 -30.27 -1.88
C ARG A 30 0.12 -28.99 -2.66
N MET A 31 0.37 -27.82 -2.08
CA MET A 31 -0.02 -26.53 -2.67
C MET A 31 1.10 -25.97 -3.55
N ASP A 32 0.82 -25.88 -4.84
CA ASP A 32 1.72 -25.35 -5.86
C ASP A 32 2.05 -23.87 -5.61
N ARG A 33 3.22 -23.43 -6.07
CA ARG A 33 3.76 -22.08 -5.85
C ARG A 33 2.82 -20.98 -6.34
N HIS A 34 2.04 -21.24 -7.39
CA HIS A 34 1.00 -20.33 -7.88
C HIS A 34 -0.19 -20.19 -6.92
N GLN A 35 -0.56 -21.25 -6.20
CA GLN A 35 -1.63 -21.15 -5.20
C GLN A 35 -1.21 -20.28 -4.02
N ARG A 36 0.08 -20.22 -3.66
CA ARG A 36 0.57 -19.37 -2.57
C ARG A 36 0.43 -17.86 -2.85
N LEU A 37 0.50 -17.46 -4.12
CA LEU A 37 0.34 -16.07 -4.55
C LEU A 37 -1.13 -15.68 -4.70
N SER A 38 -2.00 -16.65 -5.03
CA SER A 38 -3.44 -16.45 -5.09
C SER A 38 -4.07 -16.10 -3.74
N TRP A 39 -3.54 -16.60 -2.61
CA TRP A 39 -4.00 -16.21 -1.27
C TRP A 39 -3.51 -14.82 -0.82
N LEU A 40 -2.50 -14.24 -1.48
CA LEU A 40 -1.99 -12.90 -1.17
C LEU A 40 -2.62 -11.80 -2.02
N ALA A 41 -3.41 -12.16 -3.03
CA ALA A 41 -3.93 -11.22 -4.02
C ALA A 41 -5.46 -11.02 -3.95
N ASP A 42 -6.17 -11.65 -3.01
CA ASP A 42 -7.65 -11.74 -3.05
C ASP A 42 -8.38 -11.53 -1.69
N ASP A 43 -7.77 -10.88 -0.69
CA ASP A 43 -8.42 -10.50 0.60
C ASP A 43 -7.58 -9.36 1.21
N HIS A 44 -8.02 -8.15 1.57
CA HIS A 44 -9.33 -7.59 1.90
C HIS A 44 -9.40 -6.15 1.38
N LEU A 45 -10.26 -5.84 0.43
CA LEU A 45 -10.75 -4.46 0.29
C LEU A 45 -12.21 -4.49 0.70
N ASP A 46 -12.56 -3.79 1.77
CA ASP A 46 -13.95 -3.65 2.18
C ASP A 46 -14.76 -2.86 1.13
N ALA A 47 -16.08 -2.83 1.30
CA ALA A 47 -16.96 -2.17 0.34
C ALA A 47 -16.68 -0.66 0.22
N ASP A 48 -16.23 -0.02 1.30
CA ASP A 48 -15.92 1.41 1.33
C ASP A 48 -14.60 1.67 0.60
N GLU A 49 -13.59 0.81 0.79
CA GLU A 49 -12.31 0.86 0.08
C GLU A 49 -12.47 0.59 -1.41
N ARG A 50 -13.32 -0.37 -1.79
CA ARG A 50 -13.65 -0.62 -3.20
C ARG A 50 -14.32 0.61 -3.83
N ALA A 51 -15.31 1.19 -3.14
CA ALA A 51 -15.99 2.38 -3.63
C ALA A 51 -15.03 3.58 -3.79
N LEU A 52 -14.05 3.72 -2.89
CA LEU A 52 -13.00 4.75 -2.96
C LEU A 52 -12.12 4.58 -4.21
N LEU A 53 -11.70 3.35 -4.52
CA LEU A 53 -10.88 3.06 -5.69
C LEU A 53 -11.65 3.24 -6.99
N ASP A 54 -12.92 2.85 -7.01
CA ASP A 54 -13.80 3.03 -8.17
C ASP A 54 -14.05 4.54 -8.43
N ASP A 55 -14.29 5.33 -7.38
CA ASP A 55 -14.45 6.78 -7.47
C ASP A 55 -13.16 7.46 -7.97
N LEU A 56 -12.00 7.07 -7.43
CA LEU A 56 -10.71 7.59 -7.89
C LEU A 56 -10.47 7.27 -9.37
N THR A 57 -10.78 6.05 -9.80
CA THR A 57 -10.65 5.62 -11.20
C THR A 57 -11.56 6.43 -12.10
N ALA A 58 -12.82 6.64 -11.69
CA ALA A 58 -13.78 7.44 -12.44
C ALA A 58 -13.33 8.91 -12.59
N GLN A 59 -12.71 9.50 -11.55
CA GLN A 59 -12.17 10.86 -11.62
C GLN A 59 -11.02 10.97 -12.65
N ILE A 60 -10.12 9.97 -12.69
CA ILE A 60 -8.98 9.95 -13.63
C ILE A 60 -9.45 9.74 -15.08
N GLU A 61 -10.49 8.93 -15.26
CA GLU A 61 -10.98 8.49 -16.57
C GLU A 61 -12.17 9.33 -17.09
N ALA A 62 -12.45 10.47 -16.47
CA ALA A 62 -13.46 11.40 -16.98
C ALA A 62 -13.09 11.89 -18.40
N ASP A 63 -14.10 12.32 -19.18
CA ASP A 63 -13.92 12.78 -20.57
C ASP A 63 -13.09 14.09 -20.64
N ASP A 64 -13.27 14.96 -19.64
CA ASP A 64 -12.52 16.21 -19.48
C ASP A 64 -12.19 16.43 -17.98
N PRO A 65 -11.20 15.70 -17.44
CA PRO A 65 -10.85 15.82 -16.04
C PRO A 65 -10.12 17.16 -15.80
N PRO A 66 -10.25 17.76 -14.61
CA PRO A 66 -9.47 18.94 -14.28
C PRO A 66 -7.98 18.59 -14.28
N HIS A 67 -7.16 19.41 -14.95
CA HIS A 67 -5.72 19.19 -15.04
C HIS A 67 -4.95 20.16 -14.14
N ALA A 68 -3.84 19.70 -13.58
CA ALA A 68 -2.90 20.56 -12.87
C ALA A 68 -2.05 21.37 -13.85
N ALA A 69 -1.44 22.46 -13.36
CA ALA A 69 -0.48 23.24 -14.13
C ALA A 69 0.90 22.55 -14.28
N ARG A 70 1.09 21.41 -13.61
CA ARG A 70 2.34 20.64 -13.57
C ARG A 70 2.26 19.38 -14.43
N ASP A 71 3.42 19.02 -15.00
CA ASP A 71 3.58 17.82 -15.82
C ASP A 71 4.17 16.66 -15.01
N CYS A 72 3.74 15.45 -15.35
CA CYS A 72 4.24 14.21 -14.78
C CYS A 72 5.74 14.03 -15.08
N PRO A 73 6.60 13.82 -14.07
CA PRO A 73 8.04 13.73 -14.28
C PRO A 73 8.48 12.42 -14.96
N GLU A 74 7.65 11.37 -14.95
CA GLU A 74 7.92 10.12 -15.66
C GLU A 74 7.63 10.24 -17.16
N CYS A 75 6.57 10.95 -17.56
CA CYS A 75 6.08 10.88 -18.95
C CYS A 75 5.78 12.22 -19.64
N GLY A 76 5.91 13.35 -18.93
CA GLY A 76 5.72 14.70 -19.47
C GLY A 76 4.29 15.06 -19.88
N ARG A 77 3.28 14.39 -19.32
CA ARG A 77 1.86 14.72 -19.55
C ARG A 77 1.32 15.51 -18.37
N PRO A 78 0.35 16.41 -18.56
CA PRO A 78 -0.26 17.13 -17.45
C PRO A 78 -0.89 16.16 -16.46
N PHE A 79 -0.73 16.45 -15.17
CA PHE A 79 -1.43 15.71 -14.13
C PHE A 79 -2.94 16.00 -14.17
N VAL A 80 -3.73 15.02 -13.74
CA VAL A 80 -5.16 15.17 -13.44
C VAL A 80 -5.32 15.43 -11.95
N LEU A 81 -6.21 16.36 -11.60
CA LEU A 81 -6.58 16.64 -10.22
C LEU A 81 -7.65 15.65 -9.76
N VAL A 82 -7.33 14.87 -8.75
CA VAL A 82 -8.24 13.90 -8.12
C VAL A 82 -8.44 14.27 -6.65
N ARG A 83 -9.58 13.89 -6.07
CA ARG A 83 -9.87 14.06 -4.65
C ARG A 83 -9.93 12.71 -3.96
N LEU A 84 -9.07 12.52 -2.97
CA LEU A 84 -9.01 11.31 -2.16
C LEU A 84 -9.09 11.67 -0.68
N ARG A 85 -10.08 11.13 0.04
CA ARG A 85 -10.31 11.43 1.47
C ARG A 85 -10.32 12.93 1.81
N GLY A 86 -10.80 13.76 0.88
CA GLY A 86 -10.87 15.21 1.02
C GLY A 86 -9.59 15.97 0.61
N VAL A 87 -8.48 15.27 0.36
CA VAL A 87 -7.21 15.85 -0.13
C VAL A 87 -7.23 15.87 -1.66
N GLN A 88 -6.78 16.96 -2.26
CA GLN A 88 -6.60 17.05 -3.71
C GLN A 88 -5.21 16.51 -4.05
N LEU A 89 -5.10 15.62 -5.02
CA LEU A 89 -3.85 15.00 -5.44
C LEU A 89 -3.66 15.16 -6.94
N ASP A 90 -2.41 15.16 -7.36
CA ASP A 90 -2.01 15.25 -8.76
C ASP A 90 -1.67 13.84 -9.27
N CYS A 91 -2.58 13.24 -10.04
CA CYS A 91 -2.46 11.87 -10.54
C CYS A 91 -2.24 11.82 -12.04
N CYS A 92 -1.24 11.06 -12.49
CA CYS A 92 -0.97 10.92 -13.92
C CYS A 92 -1.89 9.85 -14.52
N ALA A 93 -2.78 10.25 -15.44
CA ALA A 93 -3.69 9.31 -16.11
C ALA A 93 -2.98 8.23 -16.96
N ARG A 94 -1.72 8.46 -17.36
CA ARG A 94 -0.93 7.52 -18.16
C ARG A 94 -0.09 6.57 -17.31
N CYS A 95 0.69 7.13 -16.40
CA CYS A 95 1.69 6.39 -15.64
C CYS A 95 1.21 6.02 -14.24
N ARG A 96 0.03 6.49 -13.83
CA ARG A 96 -0.60 6.29 -12.52
C ARG A 96 0.21 6.80 -11.31
N GLY A 97 1.42 7.33 -11.51
CA GLY A 97 2.19 8.01 -10.48
C GLY A 97 1.48 9.25 -9.93
N ILE A 98 1.71 9.53 -8.64
CA ILE A 98 1.05 10.61 -7.90
C ILE A 98 2.09 11.56 -7.35
N TRP A 99 1.81 12.86 -7.50
CA TRP A 99 2.50 13.94 -6.84
C TRP A 99 1.73 14.37 -5.60
N PHE A 100 2.45 14.52 -4.49
CA PHE A 100 1.98 15.01 -3.21
C PHE A 100 2.64 16.34 -2.93
N ASP A 101 1.82 17.38 -2.78
CA ASP A 101 2.28 18.67 -2.27
C ASP A 101 2.66 18.54 -0.78
N PRO A 102 3.41 19.51 -0.22
CA PRO A 102 3.94 19.39 1.13
C PRO A 102 2.82 19.19 2.15
N GLY A 103 2.92 18.14 2.95
CA GLY A 103 1.95 17.73 3.96
C GLY A 103 0.88 16.74 3.49
N GLU A 104 0.64 16.60 2.18
CA GLU A 104 -0.49 15.79 1.67
C GLU A 104 -0.32 14.29 1.90
N LEU A 105 0.90 13.78 1.71
CA LEU A 105 1.19 12.36 1.93
C LEU A 105 0.85 11.93 3.37
N LYS A 106 1.07 12.82 4.36
CA LYS A 106 0.72 12.57 5.77
C LYS A 106 -0.79 12.59 6.01
N LEU A 107 -1.57 13.32 5.21
CA LEU A 107 -3.02 13.38 5.37
C LEU A 107 -3.72 12.11 4.87
N ILE A 108 -3.11 11.43 3.88
CA ILE A 108 -3.70 10.24 3.27
C ILE A 108 -3.12 8.92 3.77
N SER A 109 -1.98 8.96 4.47
CA SER A 109 -1.30 7.78 5.02
C SER A 109 -1.21 7.83 6.53
N GLU A 110 -1.12 6.67 7.19
CA GLU A 110 -0.89 6.57 8.64
C GLU A 110 0.59 6.86 9.02
N VAL A 111 1.40 7.35 8.08
CA VAL A 111 2.81 7.61 8.34
C VAL A 111 2.94 8.92 9.12
N ASP A 112 3.38 8.82 10.38
CA ASP A 112 3.50 9.94 11.34
C ASP A 112 4.41 11.09 10.88
N SER A 113 5.23 10.83 9.87
CA SER A 113 6.16 11.77 9.24
C SER A 113 6.24 11.46 7.76
N GLU A 114 6.30 12.48 6.89
CA GLU A 114 6.60 12.29 5.46
C GLU A 114 7.86 11.43 5.23
N VAL A 115 8.73 11.35 6.25
CA VAL A 115 9.91 10.49 6.29
C VAL A 115 10.24 10.04 7.72
N PRO A 116 10.21 8.75 8.07
CA PRO A 116 10.77 8.23 9.33
C PRO A 116 12.27 8.54 9.43
N GLN A 117 12.75 8.83 10.64
CA GLN A 117 14.16 9.19 10.91
C GLN A 117 15.17 8.07 10.60
N THR A 118 14.70 6.86 10.28
CA THR A 118 15.50 5.68 9.92
C THR A 118 15.69 5.56 8.40
N GLN A 119 16.22 6.60 7.75
CA GLN A 119 16.53 6.57 6.32
C GLN A 119 17.82 5.78 6.05
N LYS A 120 17.83 4.95 4.99
CA LYS A 120 19.07 4.46 4.38
C LYS A 120 18.94 4.48 2.86
N ALA A 121 19.93 5.11 2.21
CA ALA A 121 20.03 5.44 0.78
C ALA A 121 19.26 6.69 0.34
N MET A 122 20.02 7.62 -0.28
CA MET A 122 19.67 8.94 -0.81
C MET A 122 20.33 9.07 -2.18
N ARG A 123 19.90 8.26 -3.16
CA ARG A 123 20.46 8.37 -4.51
C ARG A 123 19.73 9.48 -5.28
N PRO A 124 20.39 10.14 -6.24
CA PRO A 124 19.67 10.96 -7.20
C PRO A 124 18.58 10.12 -7.87
N SER A 125 17.38 10.68 -7.93
CA SER A 125 16.26 10.12 -8.67
C SER A 125 16.49 10.25 -10.17
N ARG A 126 15.74 9.46 -10.95
CA ARG A 126 15.59 9.65 -12.39
C ARG A 126 14.62 10.77 -12.75
N HIS A 127 13.89 11.29 -11.76
CA HIS A 127 12.84 12.29 -11.92
C HIS A 127 13.30 13.69 -11.50
N ALA A 128 12.88 14.69 -12.26
CA ALA A 128 12.99 16.09 -11.89
C ALA A 128 11.73 16.56 -11.18
N CYS A 129 11.86 17.50 -10.25
CA CYS A 129 10.73 18.12 -9.57
C CYS A 129 9.90 18.93 -10.59
N PRO A 130 8.58 18.71 -10.68
CA PRO A 130 7.72 19.43 -11.63
C PRO A 130 7.65 20.95 -11.35
N ASP A 131 7.83 21.38 -10.11
CA ASP A 131 7.72 22.80 -9.76
C ASP A 131 9.03 23.59 -9.96
N CYS A 132 10.20 22.95 -9.81
CA CYS A 132 11.49 23.65 -9.85
C CYS A 132 12.55 23.06 -10.79
N GLY A 133 12.30 21.91 -11.41
CA GLY A 133 13.20 21.26 -12.37
C GLY A 133 14.45 20.59 -11.78
N GLU A 134 14.68 20.69 -10.46
CA GLU A 134 15.80 20.03 -9.80
C GLU A 134 15.62 18.51 -9.76
N VAL A 135 16.71 17.77 -9.93
CA VAL A 135 16.70 16.31 -9.79
C VAL A 135 16.32 15.96 -8.35
N MET A 136 15.29 15.13 -8.19
CA MET A 136 14.81 14.70 -6.88
C MET A 136 15.77 13.70 -6.24
N ILE A 137 15.61 13.47 -4.94
CA ILE A 137 16.36 12.45 -4.20
C ILE A 137 15.40 11.31 -3.89
N GLU A 138 15.79 10.10 -4.27
CA GLU A 138 15.04 8.88 -3.94
C GLU A 138 15.41 8.44 -2.52
N TYR A 139 14.41 8.33 -1.66
CA TYR A 139 14.52 7.84 -0.29
C TYR A 139 13.82 6.49 -0.18
N ALA A 140 14.48 5.54 0.49
CA ALA A 140 13.85 4.29 0.90
C ALA A 140 13.31 4.41 2.33
N LEU A 141 11.98 4.35 2.47
CA LEU A 141 11.30 4.29 3.75
C LEU A 141 11.16 2.83 4.15
N PHE A 142 12.12 2.34 4.93
CA PHE A 142 12.09 0.97 5.44
C PHE A 142 11.12 0.86 6.62
N ASN A 143 10.26 -0.16 6.56
CA ASN A 143 9.35 -0.61 7.63
C ASN A 143 8.24 0.40 8.05
N PRO A 144 6.95 0.03 8.00
CA PRO A 144 6.41 -1.23 7.48
C PRO A 144 6.32 -1.29 5.94
N LEU A 145 6.50 -0.17 5.23
CA LEU A 145 6.01 -0.06 3.85
C LEU A 145 7.02 -0.40 2.75
N ASN A 146 8.33 -0.36 3.05
CA ASN A 146 9.39 -0.49 2.04
C ASN A 146 9.11 0.40 0.81
N LEU A 147 8.77 1.66 1.07
CA LEU A 147 8.30 2.61 0.07
C LEU A 147 9.49 3.38 -0.50
N LEU A 148 9.62 3.42 -1.82
CA LEU A 148 10.53 4.35 -2.49
C LEU A 148 9.80 5.66 -2.78
N VAL A 149 10.33 6.77 -2.29
CA VAL A 149 9.76 8.10 -2.49
C VAL A 149 10.78 9.03 -3.12
N ASP A 150 10.38 9.70 -4.19
CA ASP A 150 11.19 10.73 -4.82
C ASP A 150 10.84 12.09 -4.24
N ARG A 151 11.77 12.72 -3.52
CA ARG A 151 11.51 14.00 -2.85
C ARG A 151 12.28 15.13 -3.49
N CYS A 152 11.61 16.25 -3.69
CA CYS A 152 12.26 17.49 -4.08
C CYS A 152 13.21 17.97 -2.95
N PRO A 153 14.52 18.21 -3.23
CA PRO A 153 15.45 18.72 -2.22
C PRO A 153 15.10 20.13 -1.73
N ARG A 154 14.27 20.86 -2.48
CA ARG A 154 13.74 22.18 -2.10
C ARG A 154 12.43 22.11 -1.30
N GLY A 155 11.88 20.92 -1.10
CA GLY A 155 10.67 20.72 -0.31
C GLY A 155 9.35 21.04 -1.01
N HIS A 156 9.32 21.09 -2.35
CA HIS A 156 8.08 21.35 -3.10
C HIS A 156 7.09 20.17 -3.07
N GLY A 157 7.56 18.95 -2.78
CA GLY A 157 6.68 17.79 -2.71
C GLY A 157 7.41 16.47 -2.85
N VAL A 158 6.60 15.43 -2.98
CA VAL A 158 7.01 14.03 -3.07
C VAL A 158 6.28 13.37 -4.23
N TYR A 159 7.01 12.57 -5.02
CA TYR A 159 6.48 11.76 -6.09
C TYR A 159 6.56 10.27 -5.74
N LEU A 160 5.45 9.55 -5.94
CA LEU A 160 5.39 8.10 -5.88
C LEU A 160 5.08 7.55 -7.27
N GLU A 161 5.87 6.56 -7.69
CA GLU A 161 5.56 5.77 -8.88
C GLU A 161 4.36 4.83 -8.62
N ASP A 162 3.66 4.43 -9.67
CA ASP A 162 2.51 3.50 -9.62
C ASP A 162 2.77 2.25 -8.76
N ARG A 163 3.94 1.63 -8.96
CA ARG A 163 4.35 0.42 -8.25
C ARG A 163 4.62 0.61 -6.75
N GLU A 164 4.74 1.85 -6.30
CA GLU A 164 4.94 2.21 -4.90
C GLU A 164 3.61 2.55 -4.21
N LEU A 165 2.61 3.01 -4.97
CA LEU A 165 1.27 3.35 -4.45
C LEU A 165 0.53 2.14 -3.90
N GLU A 166 0.65 0.97 -4.52
CA GLU A 166 0.04 -0.27 -4.02
C GLU A 166 0.43 -0.57 -2.56
N ARG A 167 1.62 -0.14 -2.12
CA ARG A 167 2.11 -0.37 -0.74
C ARG A 167 1.56 0.66 0.27
N VAL A 168 1.14 1.83 -0.19
CA VAL A 168 0.54 2.86 0.67
C VAL A 168 -0.89 2.48 1.06
N PHE A 169 -1.62 1.77 0.19
CA PHE A 169 -3.02 1.38 0.40
C PHE A 169 -3.22 0.04 1.13
N GLN A 170 -2.16 -0.74 1.39
CA GLN A 170 -2.23 -2.01 2.16
C GLN A 170 -2.19 -1.82 3.69
N ILE A 171 -2.40 -0.59 4.18
CA ILE A 171 -2.23 -0.24 5.60
C ILE A 171 -3.57 -0.28 6.38
N SER A 172 -4.72 -0.46 5.73
CA SER A 172 -6.02 -0.56 6.42
C SER A 172 -6.28 -1.93 7.06
#